data_AF-A0A2D4IW12-F1
#
_entry.id   AF-A0A2D4IW12-F1
#
_cell.length_a   1.000
_cell.length_b   1.000
_cell.length_c   1.000
_cell.angle_alpha   90.00
_cell.angle_beta   90.00
_cell.angle_gamma   90.00
#
_symmetry.space_group_name_H-M   'P 1'
#
loop_
_entity.id
_entity.type
_entity.pdbx_description
1 polymer ?
#
loop_
_entity_poly.entity_id
_entity_poly.type
_entity_poly.pdbx_seq_one_letter_code
_entity_poly.pdbx_strand_id
1 'polypeptide(L)'
;PGEKGEKGEKGDPGELDEKTLEALRCKRGAPNCKELLKRGKVLSGWYTIYPQDCKPLEVLCDMHTDGGGWIVFQRRSDGSVDFFQDWIAYKRGFGSELTEFWLGNDNIHLLTSLG
;
A
#
# COMPACT_ATOMS: atom_id res chain seq x y z
N PRO A 1 35.77 -35.97 -29.60
CA PRO A 1 35.09 -34.87 -28.86
C PRO A 1 33.87 -34.42 -29.67
N GLY A 2 32.66 -34.47 -29.10
CA GLY A 2 31.44 -34.13 -29.82
C GLY A 2 31.29 -32.62 -29.98
N GLU A 3 30.74 -32.19 -31.13
CA GLU A 3 30.45 -30.78 -31.38
C GLU A 3 29.38 -30.27 -30.43
N LYS A 4 29.53 -29.02 -30.01
CA LYS A 4 28.59 -28.38 -29.10
C LYS A 4 27.29 -28.14 -29.87
N GLY A 5 26.17 -28.65 -29.33
CA GLY A 5 24.85 -28.45 -29.91
C GLY A 5 24.47 -26.98 -30.02
N GLU A 6 23.58 -26.69 -30.96
CA GLU A 6 23.13 -25.33 -31.24
C GLU A 6 22.44 -24.69 -30.03
N LYS A 7 22.61 -23.37 -29.92
CA LYS A 7 21.96 -22.60 -28.87
C LYS A 7 20.46 -22.56 -29.17
N GLY A 8 19.65 -23.01 -28.22
CA GLY A 8 18.19 -22.93 -28.32
C GLY A 8 17.69 -21.50 -28.51
N GLU A 9 16.54 -21.38 -29.16
CA GLU A 9 15.91 -20.09 -29.44
C GLU A 9 15.57 -19.35 -28.15
N LYS A 10 15.73 -18.03 -28.18
CA LYS A 10 15.33 -17.17 -27.07
C LYS A 10 13.81 -17.02 -27.11
N GLY A 11 13.12 -17.42 -26.05
CA GLY A 11 11.67 -17.24 -25.94
C GLY A 11 11.27 -15.76 -25.98
N ASP A 12 10.04 -15.51 -26.43
CA ASP A 12 9.50 -14.15 -26.57
C ASP A 12 9.40 -13.44 -25.22
N PRO A 13 9.71 -12.13 -25.15
CA PRO A 13 9.38 -11.33 -23.98
C PRO A 13 7.87 -11.30 -23.79
N GLY A 14 7.37 -11.77 -22.65
CA GLY A 14 5.94 -11.69 -22.34
C GLY A 14 5.50 -10.23 -22.21
N GLU A 15 4.57 -9.79 -23.05
CA GLU A 15 3.91 -8.49 -22.95
C GLU A 15 2.69 -8.65 -22.01
N LEU A 16 2.84 -8.23 -20.76
CA LEU A 16 1.71 -8.14 -19.82
C LEU A 16 1.07 -6.77 -19.97
N ASP A 17 -0.20 -6.74 -20.37
CA ASP A 17 -0.94 -5.47 -20.38
C ASP A 17 -1.08 -4.89 -18.95
N GLU A 18 -1.15 -3.57 -18.87
CA GLU A 18 -1.19 -2.82 -17.60
C GLU A 18 -2.36 -3.26 -16.71
N LYS A 19 -3.49 -3.63 -17.33
CA LYS A 19 -4.69 -4.11 -16.65
C LYS A 19 -4.47 -5.47 -15.97
N THR A 20 -3.71 -6.35 -16.61
CA THR A 20 -3.33 -7.66 -16.08
C THR A 20 -2.34 -7.50 -14.92
N LEU A 21 -1.40 -6.55 -15.02
CA LEU A 21 -0.49 -6.22 -13.92
C LEU A 21 -1.24 -5.70 -12.69
N GLU A 22 -2.18 -4.77 -12.86
CA GLU A 22 -3.00 -4.25 -11.76
C GLU A 22 -3.88 -5.33 -11.12
N ALA A 23 -4.51 -6.19 -11.93
CA ALA A 23 -5.28 -7.31 -11.41
C ALA A 23 -4.41 -8.32 -10.63
N LEU A 24 -3.19 -8.58 -11.10
CA LEU A 24 -2.23 -9.45 -10.40
C LEU A 24 -1.75 -8.82 -9.09
N ARG A 25 -1.50 -7.51 -9.08
CA ARG A 25 -1.13 -6.73 -7.89
C ARG A 25 -2.21 -6.77 -6.84
N CYS A 26 -3.47 -6.56 -7.20
CA CYS A 26 -4.57 -6.69 -6.24
C CYS A 26 -4.68 -8.12 -5.67
N LYS A 27 -4.64 -9.15 -6.54
CA LYS A 27 -4.74 -10.55 -6.11
C LYS A 27 -3.64 -10.96 -5.14
N ARG A 28 -2.42 -10.46 -5.34
CA ARG A 28 -1.25 -10.79 -4.51
C ARG A 28 -1.03 -9.79 -3.38
N GLY A 29 -1.63 -8.62 -3.46
CA GLY A 29 -1.53 -7.53 -2.50
C GLY A 29 -2.02 -7.93 -1.12
N ALA A 30 -1.53 -7.23 -0.10
CA ALA A 30 -2.08 -7.37 1.24
C ALA A 30 -3.22 -6.36 1.40
N PRO A 31 -4.38 -6.75 1.95
CA PRO A 31 -5.51 -5.84 2.11
C PRO A 31 -5.36 -4.82 3.25
N ASN A 32 -4.45 -5.08 4.20
CA ASN A 32 -4.22 -4.23 5.37
C ASN A 32 -2.83 -4.51 5.99
N CYS A 33 -2.44 -3.66 6.95
CA CYS A 33 -1.18 -3.80 7.68
C CYS A 33 -1.08 -5.11 8.48
N LYS A 34 -2.20 -5.69 8.94
CA LYS A 34 -2.16 -6.96 9.67
C LYS A 34 -1.73 -8.12 8.78
N GLU A 35 -2.21 -8.15 7.54
CA GLU A 35 -1.78 -9.14 6.55
C GLU A 35 -0.34 -8.90 6.08
N LEU A 36 0.11 -7.64 5.97
CA LEU A 36 1.53 -7.34 5.74
C LEU A 36 2.42 -7.89 6.85
N LEU A 37 2.04 -7.70 8.11
CA LEU A 37 2.77 -8.21 9.27
C LEU A 37 2.85 -9.74 9.25
N LYS A 38 1.74 -10.43 8.97
CA LYS A 38 1.71 -11.91 8.82
C LYS A 38 2.63 -12.40 7.69
N ARG A 39 2.80 -11.60 6.64
CA ARG A 39 3.71 -11.87 5.50
C ARG A 39 5.17 -11.49 5.79
N GLY A 40 5.51 -11.16 7.05
CA GLY A 40 6.88 -10.88 7.48
C GLY A 40 7.34 -9.43 7.30
N LYS A 41 6.43 -8.49 7.02
CA LYS A 41 6.75 -7.06 7.06
C LYS A 41 6.68 -6.56 8.50
N VAL A 42 7.81 -6.63 9.19
CA VAL A 42 7.90 -6.37 10.64
C VAL A 42 8.33 -4.94 10.99
N LEU A 43 8.82 -4.15 10.04
CA LEU A 43 9.24 -2.77 10.28
C LEU A 43 8.06 -1.82 10.05
N SER A 44 7.86 -0.86 10.95
CA SER A 44 6.91 0.22 10.72
C SER A 44 7.36 1.11 9.55
N GLY A 45 6.41 1.59 8.76
CA GLY A 45 6.71 2.41 7.58
C GLY A 45 5.54 2.52 6.62
N TRP A 46 5.74 3.23 5.52
CA TRP A 46 4.76 3.36 4.46
C TRP A 46 4.74 2.12 3.57
N TYR A 47 3.53 1.63 3.29
CA TYR A 47 3.29 0.45 2.46
C TYR A 47 2.09 0.68 1.56
N THR A 48 2.16 0.13 0.35
CA THR A 48 0.97 -0.02 -0.51
C THR A 48 0.17 -1.24 -0.08
N ILE A 49 -1.10 -1.03 0.22
CA ILE A 49 -2.11 -2.07 0.44
C ILE A 49 -3.12 -2.07 -0.71
N TYR A 50 -3.83 -3.19 -0.83
CA TYR A 50 -4.86 -3.38 -1.86
C TYR A 50 -6.17 -3.77 -1.15
N PRO A 51 -6.96 -2.78 -0.70
CA PRO A 51 -8.29 -3.02 -0.15
C PRO A 51 -9.24 -3.65 -1.17
N GLN A 52 -10.49 -3.89 -0.78
CA GLN A 52 -11.44 -4.69 -1.56
C GLN A 52 -11.74 -4.19 -2.97
N ASP A 53 -11.71 -2.89 -3.20
CA ASP A 53 -11.93 -2.31 -4.54
C ASP A 53 -10.68 -2.41 -5.43
N CYS A 54 -9.65 -3.12 -4.97
CA CYS A 54 -8.36 -3.30 -5.63
C CYS A 54 -7.62 -2.00 -5.90
N LYS A 55 -8.06 -0.86 -5.34
CA LYS A 55 -7.37 0.40 -5.53
C LYS A 55 -6.15 0.42 -4.63
N PRO A 56 -4.93 0.57 -5.18
CA PRO A 56 -3.75 0.69 -4.35
C PRO A 56 -3.88 1.92 -3.44
N LEU A 57 -3.67 1.73 -2.15
CA LEU A 57 -3.65 2.80 -1.17
C LEU A 57 -2.35 2.75 -0.39
N GLU A 58 -1.67 3.88 -0.30
CA GLU A 58 -0.47 4.03 0.50
C GLU A 58 -0.83 4.40 1.94
N VAL A 59 -0.35 3.62 2.90
CA VAL A 59 -0.67 3.78 4.32
C VAL A 59 0.57 3.62 5.19
N LEU A 60 0.60 4.34 6.30
CA LEU A 60 1.58 4.12 7.35
C LEU A 60 1.15 2.93 8.21
N CYS A 61 1.98 1.88 8.22
CA CYS A 61 1.80 0.74 9.10
C CYS A 61 2.64 0.87 10.36
N ASP A 62 2.01 0.75 11.52
CA ASP A 62 2.72 0.48 12.77
C ASP A 62 2.74 -1.03 13.04
N MET A 63 3.93 -1.60 12.93
CA MET A 63 4.19 -3.03 13.05
C MET A 63 4.66 -3.45 14.45
N HIS A 64 4.80 -2.51 15.40
CA HIS A 64 5.38 -2.78 16.72
C HIS A 64 4.39 -2.57 17.87
N THR A 65 3.63 -1.48 17.85
CA THR A 65 2.76 -1.11 18.99
C THR A 65 1.65 -2.14 19.18
N ASP A 66 1.47 -2.62 20.41
CA ASP A 66 0.41 -3.57 20.78
C ASP A 66 0.26 -4.78 19.83
N GLY A 67 1.40 -5.41 19.49
CA GLY A 67 1.44 -6.57 18.61
C GLY A 67 1.31 -6.26 17.11
N GLY A 68 1.26 -4.98 16.73
CA GLY A 68 1.45 -4.49 15.38
C GLY A 68 0.34 -4.82 14.37
N GLY A 69 0.54 -4.32 13.16
CA GLY A 69 -0.38 -4.45 12.04
C GLY A 69 -1.45 -3.37 12.02
N TRP A 70 -1.17 -2.23 12.68
CA TRP A 70 -2.07 -1.08 12.74
C TRP A 70 -1.90 -0.21 11.50
N ILE A 71 -3.01 0.29 10.96
CA ILE A 71 -3.01 1.37 9.97
C ILE A 71 -3.08 2.68 10.75
N VAL A 72 -2.09 3.55 10.58
CA VAL A 72 -2.08 4.90 11.13
C VAL A 72 -2.73 5.83 10.11
N PHE A 73 -3.98 6.25 10.36
CA PHE A 73 -4.71 7.15 9.47
C PHE A 73 -4.56 8.64 9.83
N GLN A 74 -4.02 8.95 11.01
CA GLN A 74 -3.74 10.31 11.46
C GLN A 74 -2.44 10.31 12.26
N ARG A 75 -1.58 11.31 12.02
CA ARG A 75 -0.38 11.55 12.84
C ARG A 75 -0.18 13.03 13.16
N ARG A 76 0.06 13.34 14.44
CA ARG A 76 0.56 14.64 14.96
C ARG A 76 1.91 14.44 15.65
N SER A 77 2.82 15.39 15.52
CA SER A 77 4.17 15.30 16.11
C SER A 77 4.80 16.65 16.45
N ASP A 78 4.68 17.65 15.58
CA ASP A 78 5.44 18.91 15.69
C ASP A 78 4.63 20.17 15.35
N GLY A 79 3.38 20.02 14.89
CA GLY A 79 2.54 21.14 14.46
C GLY A 79 2.95 21.75 13.13
N SER A 80 3.77 21.07 12.31
CA SER A 80 4.20 21.54 10.99
C SER A 80 3.07 21.58 9.96
N VAL A 81 1.98 20.84 10.18
CA VAL A 81 0.84 20.78 9.27
C VAL A 81 -0.38 21.43 9.93
N ASP A 82 -1.06 22.30 9.17
CA ASP A 82 -2.32 22.89 9.59
C ASP A 82 -3.47 21.88 9.44
N PHE A 83 -4.16 21.60 10.55
CA PHE A 83 -5.34 20.74 10.62
C PHE A 83 -6.65 21.53 10.59
N PHE A 84 -6.62 22.86 10.59
CA PHE A 84 -7.80 23.70 10.38
C PHE A 84 -8.13 23.80 8.89
N GLN A 85 -8.57 22.67 8.34
CA GLN A 85 -8.82 22.50 6.91
C GLN A 85 -10.31 22.38 6.58
N ASP A 86 -10.65 22.60 5.31
CA ASP A 86 -12.01 22.44 4.81
C ASP A 86 -12.44 20.96 4.63
N TRP A 87 -13.72 20.77 4.32
CA TRP A 87 -14.28 19.43 4.09
C TRP A 87 -13.58 18.67 2.94
N ILE A 88 -13.17 19.37 1.87
CA ILE A 88 -12.58 18.74 0.70
C ILE A 88 -11.21 18.17 1.06
N ALA A 89 -10.42 18.91 1.83
CA ALA A 89 -9.14 18.46 2.36
C ALA A 89 -9.32 17.24 3.27
N TYR A 90 -10.25 17.26 4.23
CA TYR A 90 -10.52 16.10 5.08
C TYR A 90 -11.04 14.89 4.30
N LYS A 91 -11.82 15.11 3.24
CA LYS A 91 -12.31 14.03 2.35
C LYS A 91 -11.16 13.34 1.62
N ARG A 92 -10.23 14.10 1.04
CA ARG A 92 -9.12 13.59 0.22
C ARG A 92 -7.89 13.16 1.02
N GLY A 93 -7.64 13.78 2.16
CA GLY A 93 -6.39 13.67 2.92
C GLY A 93 -5.45 14.85 2.67
N PHE A 94 -4.56 15.12 3.63
CA PHE A 94 -3.58 16.20 3.58
C PHE A 94 -2.40 15.93 4.53
N GLY A 95 -1.32 16.71 4.37
CA GLY A 95 -0.12 16.66 5.20
C GLY A 95 1.08 16.03 4.49
N SER A 96 1.98 15.43 5.26
CA SER A 96 3.23 14.85 4.79
C SER A 96 3.44 13.45 5.36
N GLU A 97 3.93 12.55 4.52
CA GLU A 97 4.32 11.20 4.92
C GLU A 97 5.47 11.17 5.94
N LEU A 98 6.31 12.21 5.93
CA LEU A 98 7.48 12.31 6.80
C LEU A 98 7.14 12.87 8.19
N THR A 99 6.10 13.71 8.29
CA THR A 99 5.72 14.41 9.53
C THR A 99 4.30 14.07 9.96
N GLU A 100 3.36 14.99 9.74
CA GLU A 100 1.97 14.96 10.19
C GLU A 100 1.03 14.81 9.00
N PHE A 101 -0.04 14.03 9.15
CA PHE A 101 -1.00 13.83 8.06
C PHE A 101 -2.39 13.40 8.55
N TRP A 102 -3.36 13.56 7.66
CA TRP A 102 -4.68 12.96 7.67
C TRP A 102 -4.86 12.13 6.40
N LEU A 103 -5.18 10.84 6.54
CA LEU A 103 -5.26 9.90 5.42
C LEU A 103 -6.41 10.22 4.44
N GLY A 104 -7.48 10.85 4.91
CA GLY A 104 -8.66 11.19 4.11
C GLY A 104 -9.88 10.32 4.42
N ASN A 105 -11.05 10.94 4.52
CA ASN A 105 -12.29 10.25 4.89
C ASN A 105 -12.71 9.21 3.85
N ASP A 106 -12.49 9.46 2.56
CA ASP A 106 -12.80 8.47 1.51
C ASP A 106 -11.95 7.21 1.67
N ASN A 107 -10.67 7.39 2.02
CA ASN A 107 -9.73 6.29 2.27
C ASN A 107 -10.10 5.54 3.56
N ILE A 108 -10.43 6.26 4.63
CA ILE A 108 -10.86 5.64 5.90
C ILE A 108 -12.15 4.84 5.69
N HIS A 109 -13.14 5.41 4.98
CA HIS A 109 -14.37 4.72 4.65
C HIS A 109 -14.11 3.43 3.83
N LEU A 110 -13.23 3.50 2.83
CA LEU A 110 -12.82 2.33 2.06
C LEU A 110 -12.25 1.23 2.97
N LEU A 111 -11.39 1.59 3.92
CA LEU A 111 -10.74 0.67 4.85
C LEU A 111 -11.69 0.04 5.88
N THR A 112 -12.73 0.76 6.31
CA THR A 112 -13.61 0.33 7.41
C THR A 112 -15.00 -0.12 6.94
N SER A 113 -15.27 -0.12 5.64
CA SER A 113 -16.58 -0.43 5.06
C SER A 113 -17.05 -1.88 5.25
N LEU A 114 -16.16 -2.79 5.67
CA LEU A 114 -16.47 -4.16 6.04
C LEU A 114 -16.32 -4.33 7.55
N GLY A 115 -17.46 -4.51 8.23
CA GLY A 115 -17.57 -4.96 9.61
C GLY A 115 -18.17 -6.34 9.68
#